data_AF-A0A225SP27-F1
#
_entry.id   AF-A0A225SP27-F1
#
_cell.length_a   1.000
_cell.length_b   1.000
_cell.length_c   1.000
_cell.angle_alpha   90.00
_cell.angle_beta   90.00
_cell.angle_gamma   90.00
#
_symmetry.space_group_name_H-M   'P 1'
#
loop_
_entity.id
_entity.type
_entity.pdbx_description
1 polymer ?
#
loop_
_entity_poly.entity_id
_entity_poly.type
_entity_poly.pdbx_seq_one_letter_code
_entity_poly.pdbx_strand_id
1 'polypeptide(L)'
;MRNGKPYFSTGQQQWNKEVSEALNAILPGVSSANKASFSMNFGSIPLQSAVNQTTAAAGAKPGDIVALHPSSYVAGVIFTGVVGSSGNVTVYAHNYTSDTVTPGTVQFTAIFLR
;
A
#
# COMPACT_ATOMS: atom_id res chain seq x y z
N MET A 1 -7.63 -31.91 -45.90
CA MET A 1 -7.72 -30.64 -45.16
C MET A 1 -6.86 -30.77 -43.91
N ARG A 2 -5.64 -30.21 -43.89
CA ARG A 2 -4.72 -30.26 -42.73
C ARG A 2 -5.09 -29.11 -41.79
N ASN A 3 -5.50 -29.44 -40.56
CA ASN A 3 -5.76 -28.48 -39.49
C ASN A 3 -4.49 -27.67 -39.18
N GLY A 4 -4.47 -26.41 -39.60
CA GLY A 4 -3.37 -25.48 -39.43
C GLY A 4 -3.26 -24.96 -38.00
N LYS A 5 -2.69 -25.76 -37.09
CA LYS A 5 -2.18 -25.21 -35.83
C LYS A 5 -0.88 -24.45 -36.12
N PRO A 6 -0.73 -23.20 -35.65
CA PRO A 6 0.50 -22.45 -35.86
C PRO A 6 1.67 -23.17 -35.18
N TYR A 7 2.67 -23.56 -35.96
CA TYR A 7 3.93 -24.10 -35.45
C TYR A 7 4.77 -22.93 -34.93
N PHE A 8 4.55 -22.55 -33.67
CA PHE A 8 5.52 -21.71 -32.97
C PHE A 8 6.84 -22.48 -32.88
N SER A 9 7.97 -21.81 -33.12
CA SER A 9 9.29 -22.40 -32.88
C SER A 9 9.40 -22.80 -31.41
N THR A 10 10.19 -23.84 -31.10
CA THR A 10 10.40 -24.30 -29.73
C THR A 10 10.80 -23.16 -28.78
N GLY A 11 11.58 -22.18 -29.27
CA GLY A 11 11.93 -20.97 -28.51
C GLY A 11 10.75 -20.04 -28.23
N GLN A 12 9.81 -19.86 -29.17
CA GLN A 12 8.64 -19.01 -28.96
C GLN A 12 7.60 -19.66 -28.03
N GLN A 13 7.46 -20.99 -28.06
CA GLN A 13 6.63 -21.72 -27.10
C GLN A 13 7.22 -21.61 -25.68
N GLN A 14 8.54 -21.70 -25.56
CA GLN A 14 9.23 -21.58 -24.28
C GLN A 14 9.14 -20.16 -23.71
N TRP A 15 9.36 -19.13 -24.53
CA TRP A 15 9.15 -17.73 -24.12
C TRP A 15 7.72 -17.48 -23.62
N ASN A 16 6.71 -17.94 -24.35
CA ASN A 16 5.31 -17.75 -23.95
C ASN A 16 4.99 -18.46 -22.63
N LYS A 17 5.60 -19.63 -22.38
CA LYS A 17 5.48 -20.36 -21.12
C LYS A 17 6.12 -19.57 -19.98
N GLU A 18 7.37 -19.15 -20.14
CA GLU A 18 8.12 -18.40 -19.12
C GLU A 18 7.44 -17.08 -18.75
N VAL A 19 6.95 -16.33 -19.74
CA VAL A 19 6.20 -15.08 -19.51
C VAL A 19 4.87 -15.34 -18.79
N SER A 20 4.15 -16.39 -19.18
CA SER A 20 2.87 -16.74 -18.53
C SER A 20 3.07 -17.21 -17.09
N GLU A 21 4.12 -17.98 -16.82
CA GLU A 21 4.49 -18.40 -15.46
C GLU A 21 4.90 -17.20 -14.60
N ALA A 22 5.70 -16.27 -15.13
CA ALA A 22 6.06 -15.03 -14.45
C ALA A 22 4.84 -14.16 -14.14
N LEU A 23 3.94 -13.97 -15.11
CA LEU A 23 2.71 -13.21 -14.91
C LEU A 23 1.79 -13.87 -13.88
N ASN A 24 1.61 -15.19 -13.94
CA ASN A 24 0.80 -15.93 -12.98
C ASN A 24 1.40 -15.93 -11.57
N ALA A 25 2.71 -15.76 -11.41
CA ALA A 25 3.34 -15.56 -10.12
C ALA A 25 3.08 -14.15 -9.54
N ILE A 26 2.99 -13.13 -10.40
CA ILE A 26 2.84 -11.72 -10.00
C ILE A 26 1.36 -11.33 -9.80
N LEU A 27 0.47 -11.76 -10.70
CA LEU A 27 -0.93 -11.34 -10.74
C LEU A 27 -1.72 -11.63 -9.45
N PRO A 28 -1.54 -12.76 -8.75
CA PRO A 28 -2.18 -13.00 -7.46
C PRO A 28 -1.69 -12.04 -6.36
N GLY A 29 -0.42 -11.63 -6.37
CA GLY A 29 0.13 -10.65 -5.42
C GLY A 29 -0.45 -9.25 -5.63
N VAL A 30 -0.63 -8.85 -6.90
CA VAL A 30 -1.22 -7.54 -7.24
C VAL A 30 -2.74 -7.52 -7.07
N SER A 31 -3.44 -8.63 -7.30
CA SER A 31 -4.91 -8.72 -7.19
C SER A 31 -5.43 -9.00 -5.78
N SER A 32 -4.58 -9.40 -4.83
CA SER A 32 -4.96 -9.72 -3.44
C SER A 32 -4.57 -8.65 -2.42
N ALA A 33 -4.42 -7.39 -2.86
CA ALA A 33 -4.08 -6.29 -1.97
C ALA A 33 -5.14 -6.18 -0.86
N ASN A 34 -4.73 -6.47 0.37
CA ASN A 34 -5.64 -6.42 1.52
C ASN A 34 -5.90 -4.97 1.87
N LYS A 35 -7.15 -4.65 2.17
CA LYS A 35 -7.55 -3.29 2.54
C LYS A 35 -8.01 -3.27 3.98
N ALA A 36 -7.57 -2.26 4.72
CA ALA A 36 -8.12 -1.94 6.02
C ALA A 36 -8.54 -0.48 6.05
N SER A 37 -9.61 -0.20 6.78
CA SER A 37 -10.05 1.17 7.04
C SER A 37 -9.99 1.44 8.53
N PHE A 38 -9.44 2.61 8.88
CA PHE A 38 -9.33 3.04 10.28
C PHE A 38 -9.31 4.56 10.36
N SER A 39 -9.61 5.10 11.53
CA SER A 39 -9.60 6.54 11.81
C SER A 39 -8.52 6.86 12.83
N MET A 40 -7.84 7.98 12.67
CA MET A 40 -6.80 8.44 13.60
C MET A 40 -6.99 9.91 13.94
N ASN A 41 -6.67 10.25 15.19
CA ASN A 41 -6.56 11.62 15.66
C ASN A 41 -5.11 11.84 16.12
N PHE A 42 -4.41 12.75 15.45
CA PHE A 42 -3.01 13.07 15.77
C PHE A 42 -2.87 14.21 16.77
N GLY A 43 -3.97 14.88 17.14
CA GLY A 43 -3.92 16.09 17.96
C GLY A 43 -3.16 17.22 17.26
N SER A 44 -2.46 18.04 18.04
CA SER A 44 -1.61 19.10 17.51
C SER A 44 -0.27 18.56 17.05
N ILE A 45 0.11 18.88 15.82
CA ILE A 45 1.39 18.55 15.22
C ILE A 45 2.20 19.86 15.13
N PRO A 46 3.22 20.06 16.00
CA PRO A 46 4.04 21.26 15.98
C PRO A 46 4.69 21.53 14.61
N LEU A 47 5.12 22.77 14.37
CA LEU A 47 5.80 23.17 13.14
C LEU A 47 7.04 22.28 12.88
N GLN A 48 7.28 21.94 11.61
CA GLN A 48 8.45 21.16 11.17
C GLN A 48 8.71 19.88 11.98
N SER A 49 7.65 19.18 12.40
CA SER A 49 7.74 18.03 13.30
C SER A 49 6.86 16.86 12.84
N ALA A 50 6.92 15.76 13.58
CA ALA A 50 6.11 14.58 13.32
C ALA A 50 5.46 14.04 14.60
N VAL A 51 4.23 13.57 14.46
CA VAL A 51 3.51 12.79 15.48
C VAL A 51 3.07 11.47 14.84
N ASN A 52 3.04 10.40 15.61
CA ASN A 52 2.60 9.10 15.12
C ASN A 52 1.44 8.52 15.94
N GLN A 53 0.68 7.65 15.28
CA GLN A 53 -0.38 6.85 15.87
C GLN A 53 -0.24 5.42 15.34
N THR A 54 -0.54 4.44 16.18
CA THR A 54 -0.48 3.02 15.81
C THR A 54 -1.86 2.40 15.99
N THR A 55 -2.29 1.61 15.01
CA THR A 55 -3.54 0.86 15.10
C THR A 55 -3.37 -0.54 14.51
N ALA A 56 -4.22 -1.47 14.95
CA ALA A 56 -4.34 -2.76 14.31
C ALA A 56 -5.03 -2.57 12.95
N ALA A 57 -4.47 -3.16 11.90
CA ALA A 57 -5.08 -3.13 10.57
C ALA A 57 -5.34 -4.55 10.08
N ALA A 58 -6.61 -4.88 9.84
CA ALA A 58 -6.99 -6.20 9.38
C ALA A 58 -6.26 -6.57 8.08
N GLY A 59 -5.59 -7.73 8.08
CA GLY A 59 -4.89 -8.26 6.91
C GLY A 59 -3.45 -7.76 6.71
N ALA A 60 -2.99 -6.81 7.53
CA ALA A 60 -1.60 -6.36 7.52
C ALA A 60 -0.67 -7.43 8.11
N LYS A 61 0.44 -7.70 7.44
CA LYS A 61 1.49 -8.61 7.91
C LYS A 61 2.84 -7.90 8.00
N PRO A 62 3.73 -8.32 8.91
CA PRO A 62 5.09 -7.80 8.96
C PRO A 62 5.79 -7.92 7.60
N GLY A 63 6.37 -6.81 7.13
CA GLY A 63 7.05 -6.75 5.83
C GLY A 63 6.16 -6.29 4.67
N ASP A 64 4.84 -6.18 4.86
CA ASP A 64 3.95 -5.61 3.83
C ASP A 64 4.32 -4.15 3.56
N ILE A 65 4.30 -3.76 2.28
CA ILE A 65 4.32 -2.35 1.88
C ILE A 65 2.92 -1.80 2.06
N VAL A 66 2.79 -0.67 2.78
CA VAL A 66 1.50 -0.01 3.00
C VAL A 66 1.39 1.29 2.21
N ALA A 67 0.35 1.40 1.39
CA ALA A 67 -0.09 2.66 0.82
C ALA A 67 -1.26 3.21 1.64
N LEU A 68 -1.17 4.47 2.08
CA LEU A 68 -2.21 5.14 2.85
C LEU A 68 -2.97 6.13 1.97
N HIS A 69 -4.29 6.00 1.98
CA HIS A 69 -5.21 6.92 1.31
C HIS A 69 -6.08 7.62 2.36
N PRO A 70 -5.71 8.83 2.82
CA PRO A 70 -6.59 9.62 3.67
C PRO A 70 -7.84 10.06 2.90
N SER A 71 -8.98 10.05 3.56
CA SER A 71 -10.27 10.55 3.04
C SER A 71 -10.26 12.07 2.78
N SER A 72 -9.40 12.80 3.48
CA SER A 72 -9.16 14.23 3.28
C SER A 72 -7.69 14.56 3.50
N TYR A 73 -7.10 15.35 2.60
CA TYR A 73 -5.75 15.86 2.76
C TYR A 73 -5.73 17.06 3.70
N VAL A 74 -4.72 17.12 4.57
CA VAL A 74 -4.47 18.26 5.46
C VAL A 74 -3.32 19.07 4.86
N ALA A 75 -3.54 20.35 4.61
CA ALA A 75 -2.56 21.20 3.96
C ALA A 75 -1.22 21.21 4.73
N GLY A 76 -0.12 20.96 4.02
CA GLY A 76 1.22 20.94 4.59
C GLY A 76 1.55 19.74 5.49
N VAL A 77 0.65 18.75 5.59
CA VAL A 77 0.89 17.50 6.34
C VAL A 77 1.00 16.32 5.37
N ILE A 78 2.07 15.54 5.51
CA ILE A 78 2.26 14.28 4.76
C ILE A 78 2.09 13.11 5.73
N PHE A 79 1.28 12.13 5.31
CA PHE A 79 1.08 10.89 6.06
C PHE A 79 1.90 9.76 5.43
N THR A 80 2.69 9.06 6.24
CA THR A 80 3.44 7.86 5.84
C THR A 80 3.09 6.71 6.77
N GLY A 81 3.18 5.47 6.27
CA GLY A 81 2.79 4.27 7.00
C GLY A 81 3.90 3.23 7.04
N VAL A 82 4.02 2.51 8.15
CA VAL A 82 4.89 1.33 8.28
C VAL A 82 4.10 0.21 8.94
N VAL A 83 4.21 -1.01 8.40
CA VAL A 83 3.63 -2.21 9.01
C VAL A 83 4.65 -2.84 9.97
N GLY A 84 4.31 -2.88 11.24
CA GLY A 84 5.15 -3.44 12.30
C GLY A 84 5.05 -4.98 12.42
N SER A 85 5.88 -5.54 13.30
CA SER A 85 6.02 -6.98 13.54
C SER A 85 4.77 -7.69 14.08
N SER A 86 3.79 -6.94 14.58
CA SER A 86 2.52 -7.45 15.11
C SER A 86 1.34 -7.28 14.15
N GLY A 87 1.58 -6.90 12.88
CA GLY A 87 0.49 -6.57 11.94
C GLY A 87 -0.22 -5.25 12.27
N ASN A 88 0.41 -4.41 13.10
CA ASN A 88 -0.05 -3.06 13.35
C ASN A 88 0.50 -2.10 12.30
N VAL A 89 -0.28 -1.08 11.95
CA VAL A 89 0.18 0.01 11.10
C VAL A 89 0.45 1.22 11.98
N THR A 90 1.68 1.70 11.92
CA THR A 90 2.05 3.01 12.47
C THR A 90 1.98 4.03 11.36
N VAL A 91 1.16 5.07 11.56
CA VAL A 91 1.06 6.22 10.65
C VAL A 91 1.79 7.38 11.29
N TYR A 92 2.67 8.01 10.53
CA TYR A 92 3.36 9.24 10.90
C TYR A 92 2.72 10.40 10.15
N ALA A 93 2.37 11.46 10.87
CA ALA A 93 1.89 12.72 10.31
C ALA A 93 3.00 13.78 10.44
N HIS A 94 3.60 14.14 9.32
CA HIS A 94 4.71 15.11 9.24
C HIS A 94 4.17 16.48 8.82
N ASN A 95 4.35 17.49 9.67
CA ASN A 95 3.97 18.88 9.39
C ASN A 95 5.17 19.64 8.82
N TYR A 96 5.04 20.13 7.59
CA TYR A 96 6.08 20.91 6.89
C TYR A 96 5.79 22.42 6.87
N THR A 97 4.75 22.87 7.58
CA THR A 97 4.40 24.29 7.65
C THR A 97 5.24 25.03 8.70
N SER A 98 5.13 26.36 8.71
CA SER A 98 5.72 27.24 9.71
C SER A 98 4.96 27.25 11.06
N ASP A 99 3.77 26.66 11.10
CA ASP A 99 2.85 26.78 12.24
C ASP A 99 2.43 25.40 12.76
N THR A 100 1.80 25.39 13.94
CA THR A 100 1.19 24.17 14.45
C THR A 100 -0.07 23.85 13.66
N VAL A 101 -0.19 22.60 13.20
CA VAL A 101 -1.38 22.11 12.49
C VAL A 101 -2.11 21.12 13.40
N THR A 102 -3.43 21.27 13.52
CA THR A 102 -4.28 20.33 14.25
C THR A 102 -5.26 19.69 13.28
N PRO A 103 -4.93 18.53 12.69
CA PRO A 103 -5.88 17.77 11.89
C PRO A 103 -7.13 17.43 12.70
N GLY A 104 -8.29 17.44 12.05
CA GLY A 104 -9.43 16.67 12.56
C GLY A 104 -9.14 15.17 12.53
N THR A 105 -10.12 14.35 12.92
CA THR A 105 -10.01 12.90 12.72
C THR A 105 -9.86 12.58 11.23
N VAL A 106 -8.76 11.92 10.86
CA VAL A 106 -8.49 11.51 9.49
C VAL A 106 -8.86 10.04 9.34
N GLN A 107 -9.78 9.73 8.41
CA GLN A 107 -10.06 8.34 8.04
C GLN A 107 -9.09 7.92 6.93
N PHE A 108 -8.52 6.73 7.06
CA PHE A 108 -7.61 6.13 6.08
C PHE A 108 -8.20 4.87 5.49
N THR A 109 -7.91 4.67 4.20
CA THR A 109 -7.88 3.34 3.59
C THR A 109 -6.41 2.94 3.40
N ALA A 110 -5.98 1.91 4.11
CA ALA A 110 -4.67 1.31 3.94
C ALA A 110 -4.76 0.16 2.95
N ILE A 111 -3.83 0.11 2.00
CA ILE A 111 -3.67 -0.96 1.02
C ILE A 111 -2.34 -1.64 1.29
N PHE A 112 -2.38 -2.95 1.56
CA PHE A 112 -1.21 -3.77 1.86
C PHE A 112 -0.81 -4.57 0.61
N LEU A 113 0.44 -4.38 0.19
CA LEU A 113 1.07 -5.08 -0.92
C LEU A 113 2.09 -6.07 -0.35
N ARG A 114 2.03 -7.31 -0.86
CA ARG A 114 2.91 -8.42 -0.50
C ARG A 114 3.90 -8.72 -1.61
#